data_AF-A0AAN9UE10-F1
#
_entry.id   AF-A0AAN9UE10-F1
#
_cell.length_a   1.000
_cell.length_b   1.000
_cell.length_c   1.000
_cell.angle_alpha   90.00
_cell.angle_beta   90.00
_cell.angle_gamma   90.00
#
_symmetry.space_group_name_H-M   'P 1'
#
loop_
_entity.id
_entity.type
_entity.pdbx_description
1 polymer ?
#
loop_
_entity_poly.entity_id
_entity_poly.type
_entity_poly.pdbx_seq_one_letter_code
_entity_poly.pdbx_strand_id
1 'polypeptide(L)'
;MSERSEMKLKVKNQDIMSHLPEPSDVLVIIIGAGISGLLAAQSLRKLGVPFRIFERDADFSGGGGSRGLGWGLTLHWSLPALRALLPEEIVGRLPEAYVDRAATVERGLVSAFPFYDLSTGELKASTPAAPESERIRVNRDRLRRLLGTDIDIQVKGHAIRSPLLPPPPPPPPPHSSADNGQRLSGNPTLSLAPLDISVPK
;
A
#
# COMPACT_ATOMS: atom_id res chain seq x y z
N MET A 1 -26.23 48.51 -16.83
CA MET A 1 -26.16 47.14 -16.29
C MET A 1 -25.52 46.27 -17.36
N SER A 2 -24.29 45.82 -17.13
CA SER A 2 -23.54 44.93 -18.04
C SER A 2 -23.53 43.55 -17.40
N GLU A 3 -24.21 42.60 -18.05
CA GLU A 3 -24.35 41.23 -17.60
C GLU A 3 -23.07 40.46 -17.95
N ARG A 4 -22.31 40.03 -16.94
CA ARG A 4 -21.15 39.15 -17.13
C ARG A 4 -21.66 37.78 -17.57
N SER A 5 -21.41 37.44 -18.83
CA SER A 5 -21.55 36.08 -19.35
C SER A 5 -20.61 35.15 -18.56
N GLU A 6 -21.19 34.27 -17.74
CA GLU A 6 -20.47 33.17 -17.11
C GLU A 6 -20.05 32.15 -18.18
N MET A 7 -18.77 32.11 -18.48
CA MET A 7 -18.18 31.10 -19.36
C MET A 7 -18.07 29.77 -18.60
N LYS A 8 -19.13 28.94 -18.66
CA LYS A 8 -19.09 27.56 -18.18
C LYS A 8 -18.20 26.72 -19.09
N LEU A 9 -16.95 26.45 -18.67
CA LEU A 9 -16.13 25.41 -19.29
C LEU A 9 -16.82 24.05 -19.11
N LYS A 10 -17.35 23.51 -20.22
CA LYS A 10 -17.76 22.11 -20.32
C LYS A 10 -16.55 21.28 -20.73
N VAL A 11 -15.75 20.84 -19.76
CA VAL A 11 -14.72 19.82 -20.01
C VAL A 11 -15.44 18.50 -20.23
N LYS A 12 -15.32 17.92 -21.44
CA LYS A 12 -15.84 16.58 -21.72
C LYS A 12 -14.81 15.55 -21.26
N ASN A 13 -15.25 14.36 -20.82
CA ASN A 13 -14.33 13.28 -20.42
C ASN A 13 -13.33 12.88 -21.53
N GLN A 14 -13.70 13.09 -22.79
CA GLN A 14 -12.81 12.90 -23.96
C GLN A 14 -11.63 13.88 -23.97
N ASP A 15 -11.83 15.11 -23.49
CA ASP A 15 -10.79 16.14 -23.41
C ASP A 15 -9.76 15.82 -22.30
N ILE A 16 -10.14 15.04 -21.29
CA ILE A 16 -9.23 14.54 -20.26
C ILE A 16 -8.40 13.38 -20.82
N MET A 17 -9.05 12.43 -21.49
CA MET A 17 -8.40 11.23 -22.02
C MET A 17 -7.35 11.53 -23.10
N SER A 18 -7.50 12.61 -23.86
CA SER A 18 -6.53 13.05 -24.88
C SER A 18 -5.29 13.77 -24.32
N HIS A 19 -5.28 14.11 -23.03
CA HIS A 19 -4.15 14.76 -22.34
C HIS A 19 -3.58 13.89 -21.21
N LEU A 20 -4.05 12.65 -21.07
CA LEU A 20 -3.41 11.72 -20.15
C LEU A 20 -2.03 11.39 -20.73
N PRO A 21 -0.96 11.53 -19.95
CA PRO A 21 0.36 11.11 -20.41
C PRO A 21 0.31 9.62 -20.77
N GLU A 22 0.95 9.27 -21.88
CA GLU A 22 1.10 7.86 -22.24
C GLU A 22 1.85 7.14 -21.11
N PRO A 23 1.61 5.83 -20.87
CA PRO A 23 2.24 5.13 -19.75
C PRO A 23 3.78 5.16 -19.77
N SER A 24 4.39 5.38 -20.94
CA SER A 24 5.84 5.59 -21.11
C SER A 24 6.35 6.94 -20.60
N ASP A 25 5.47 7.94 -20.46
CA ASP A 25 5.81 9.32 -20.12
C ASP A 25 5.71 9.58 -18.60
N VAL A 26 5.23 8.59 -17.84
CA VAL A 26 5.08 8.68 -16.38
C VAL A 26 6.05 7.73 -15.69
N LEU A 27 6.96 8.29 -14.91
CA LEU A 27 7.78 7.52 -13.98
C LEU A 27 7.04 7.28 -12.66
N VAL A 28 6.78 6.03 -12.32
CA VAL A 28 6.17 5.66 -11.04
C VAL A 28 7.23 5.47 -9.96
N ILE A 29 7.03 6.10 -8.79
CA ILE A 29 7.91 5.93 -7.63
C ILE A 29 7.19 5.10 -6.57
N ILE A 30 7.75 3.93 -6.24
CA ILE A 30 7.23 3.03 -5.21
C ILE A 30 8.09 3.16 -3.95
N ILE A 31 7.45 3.47 -2.82
CA ILE A 31 8.11 3.55 -1.52
C ILE A 31 7.73 2.32 -0.69
N GLY A 32 8.69 1.41 -0.52
CA GLY A 32 8.58 0.16 0.23
C GLY A 32 8.59 -1.08 -0.67
N ALA A 33 9.56 -1.96 -0.47
CA ALA A 33 9.68 -3.26 -1.15
C ALA A 33 9.09 -4.39 -0.30
N GLY A 34 7.92 -4.15 0.29
CA GLY A 34 7.07 -5.20 0.85
C GLY A 34 6.30 -5.96 -0.24
N ILE A 35 5.47 -6.94 0.16
CA ILE A 35 4.68 -7.75 -0.79
C ILE A 35 3.83 -6.88 -1.74
N SER A 36 3.14 -5.87 -1.22
CA SER A 36 2.29 -4.99 -2.02
C SER A 36 3.11 -4.12 -2.99
N GLY A 37 4.20 -3.51 -2.54
CA GLY A 37 5.07 -2.69 -3.39
C GLY A 37 5.74 -3.49 -4.49
N LEU A 38 6.19 -4.71 -4.19
CA LEU A 38 6.76 -5.61 -5.20
C LEU A 38 5.69 -6.15 -6.15
N LEU A 39 4.47 -6.43 -5.68
CA LEU A 39 3.35 -6.79 -6.56
C LEU A 39 3.01 -5.66 -7.54
N ALA A 40 3.00 -4.41 -7.06
CA ALA A 40 2.83 -3.24 -7.92
C ALA A 40 3.97 -3.11 -8.94
N ALA A 41 5.22 -3.26 -8.50
CA ALA A 41 6.40 -3.24 -9.37
C ALA A 41 6.33 -4.31 -10.48
N GLN A 42 5.95 -5.55 -10.14
CA GLN A 42 5.76 -6.62 -11.10
C GLN A 42 4.64 -6.32 -12.11
N SER A 43 3.53 -5.72 -11.65
CA SER A 43 2.45 -5.30 -12.54
C SER A 43 2.88 -4.18 -13.48
N LEU A 44 3.64 -3.20 -13.01
CA LEU A 44 4.17 -2.12 -13.86
C LEU A 44 5.19 -2.67 -14.86
N ARG A 45 6.05 -3.60 -14.44
CA ARG A 45 6.96 -4.33 -15.34
C ARG A 45 6.19 -5.05 -16.45
N LYS A 46 5.14 -5.80 -16.09
CA LYS A 46 4.27 -6.49 -17.06
C LYS A 46 3.64 -5.53 -18.08
N LEU A 47 3.30 -4.33 -17.66
CA LEU A 47 2.68 -3.29 -18.50
C LEU A 47 3.70 -2.44 -19.27
N GLY A 48 5.02 -2.63 -19.06
CA GLY A 48 6.06 -1.80 -19.67
C GLY A 48 6.12 -0.37 -19.13
N VAL A 49 5.56 -0.12 -17.94
CA VAL A 49 5.54 1.22 -17.32
C VAL A 49 6.84 1.45 -16.52
N PRO A 50 7.58 2.54 -16.76
CA PRO A 50 8.80 2.85 -16.01
C PRO A 50 8.52 3.06 -14.52
N PHE A 51 9.32 2.44 -13.66
CA PHE A 51 9.23 2.66 -12.21
C PHE A 51 10.59 2.63 -11.52
N ARG A 52 10.63 3.17 -10.30
CA ARG A 52 11.70 2.97 -9.32
C ARG A 52 11.10 2.55 -7.99
N ILE A 53 11.72 1.60 -7.32
CA ILE A 53 11.30 1.13 -6.00
C ILE A 53 12.40 1.35 -4.97
N PHE A 54 12.02 1.92 -3.84
CA PHE A 54 12.92 2.21 -2.73
C PHE A 54 12.53 1.40 -1.50
N GLU A 55 13.52 0.87 -0.80
CA GLU A 55 13.33 0.16 0.47
C GLU A 55 14.24 0.77 1.54
N ARG A 56 13.67 0.94 2.75
CA ARG A 56 14.39 1.44 3.91
C ARG A 56 15.32 0.36 4.47
N ASP A 57 14.83 -0.88 4.51
CA ASP A 57 15.53 -1.99 5.13
C ASP A 57 16.66 -2.48 4.22
N ALA A 58 17.91 -2.34 4.67
CA ALA A 58 19.10 -2.71 3.89
C ALA A 58 19.22 -4.22 3.65
N ASP A 59 18.63 -5.03 4.52
CA ASP A 59 18.57 -6.48 4.37
C ASP A 59 17.31 -6.88 3.61
N PHE A 60 17.43 -6.94 2.29
CA PHE A 60 16.40 -7.52 1.42
C PHE A 60 16.52 -9.05 1.31
N SER A 61 17.72 -9.61 1.49
CA SER A 61 18.08 -10.98 1.11
C SER A 61 18.04 -12.02 2.24
N GLY A 62 17.95 -11.64 3.52
CA GLY A 62 17.66 -12.59 4.58
C GLY A 62 18.60 -12.50 5.78
N GLY A 63 17.98 -12.61 6.95
CA GLY A 63 18.63 -12.63 8.26
C GLY A 63 17.79 -11.88 9.30
N GLY A 64 17.18 -10.75 8.92
CA GLY A 64 16.37 -9.94 9.84
C GLY A 64 15.20 -9.16 9.21
N GLY A 65 14.96 -9.31 7.90
CA GLY A 65 14.07 -8.46 7.08
C GLY A 65 12.56 -8.48 7.35
N SER A 66 12.12 -9.08 8.45
CA SER A 66 10.77 -8.93 8.97
C SER A 66 10.83 -9.13 10.48
N ARG A 67 11.13 -8.06 11.22
CA ARG A 67 11.10 -8.06 12.70
C ARG A 67 9.69 -8.40 13.21
N GLY A 68 9.36 -9.70 13.29
CA GLY A 68 8.18 -10.23 13.98
C GLY A 68 6.85 -10.26 13.22
N LEU A 69 6.77 -10.00 11.90
CA LEU A 69 5.49 -9.86 11.18
C LEU A 69 4.85 -11.17 10.67
N GLY A 70 5.26 -12.31 11.23
CA GLY A 70 4.69 -13.63 10.93
C GLY A 70 5.30 -14.36 9.73
N TRP A 71 5.14 -15.69 9.73
CA TRP A 71 5.82 -16.60 8.80
C TRP A 71 5.01 -16.90 7.53
N GLY A 72 3.68 -17.05 7.65
CA GLY A 72 2.81 -17.49 6.56
C GLY A 72 1.70 -16.49 6.21
N LEU A 73 1.32 -16.45 4.93
CA LEU A 73 0.17 -15.71 4.41
C LEU A 73 -0.76 -16.70 3.69
N THR A 74 -2.06 -16.62 3.97
CA THR A 74 -3.08 -17.36 3.22
C THR A 74 -3.65 -16.43 2.15
N LEU A 75 -3.53 -16.81 0.88
CA LEU A 75 -4.14 -16.12 -0.25
C LEU A 75 -5.37 -16.91 -0.69
N HIS A 76 -6.53 -16.26 -0.66
CA HIS A 76 -7.81 -16.86 -1.03
C HIS A 76 -8.53 -15.96 -2.03
N TRP A 77 -9.42 -15.06 -1.60
CA TRP A 77 -10.16 -14.17 -2.49
C TRP A 77 -9.27 -13.26 -3.34
N SER A 78 -8.07 -12.93 -2.85
CA SER A 78 -7.08 -12.13 -3.57
C SER A 78 -6.24 -12.93 -4.55
N LEU A 79 -6.30 -14.27 -4.54
CA LEU A 79 -5.43 -15.12 -5.35
C LEU A 79 -5.64 -14.92 -6.86
N PRO A 80 -6.87 -14.82 -7.39
CA PRO A 80 -7.08 -14.54 -8.82
C PRO A 80 -6.51 -13.18 -9.24
N ALA A 81 -6.74 -12.14 -8.43
CA ALA A 81 -6.22 -10.80 -8.71
C ALA A 81 -4.68 -10.77 -8.67
N LEU A 82 -4.07 -11.45 -7.70
CA LEU A 82 -2.63 -11.58 -7.61
C LEU A 82 -2.04 -12.26 -8.86
N ARG A 83 -2.63 -13.37 -9.33
CA ARG A 83 -2.18 -14.05 -10.54
C ARG A 83 -2.31 -13.16 -11.78
N ALA A 84 -3.40 -12.39 -11.90
CA ALA A 84 -3.63 -11.50 -13.04
C ALA A 84 -2.61 -10.34 -13.11
N LEU A 85 -2.18 -9.81 -11.96
CA LEU A 85 -1.19 -8.72 -11.87
C LEU A 85 0.24 -9.16 -12.20
N LEU A 86 0.55 -10.45 -12.07
CA LEU A 86 1.90 -10.94 -12.23
C LEU A 86 2.22 -11.33 -13.69
N PRO A 87 3.48 -11.19 -14.10
CA PRO A 87 3.99 -11.86 -15.29
C PRO A 87 3.86 -13.39 -15.18
N GLU A 88 3.69 -14.07 -16.30
CA GLU A 88 3.42 -15.52 -16.34
C GLU A 88 4.58 -16.33 -15.73
N GLU A 89 5.82 -15.89 -15.94
CA GLU A 89 7.02 -16.49 -15.38
C GLU A 89 7.07 -16.41 -13.84
N ILE A 90 6.48 -15.37 -13.24
CA ILE A 90 6.38 -15.25 -11.78
C ILE A 90 5.21 -16.08 -11.26
N VAL A 91 4.09 -16.13 -11.99
CA VAL A 91 2.94 -16.98 -11.64
C VAL A 91 3.33 -18.46 -11.61
N GLY A 92 4.05 -18.94 -12.62
CA GLY A 92 4.53 -20.33 -12.69
C GLY A 92 5.47 -20.72 -11.55
N ARG A 93 6.09 -19.73 -10.91
CA ARG A 93 7.02 -19.89 -9.79
C ARG A 93 6.40 -19.68 -8.42
N LEU A 94 5.11 -19.30 -8.31
CA LEU A 94 4.40 -19.18 -7.03
C LEU A 94 4.56 -20.40 -6.11
N PRO A 95 4.60 -21.65 -6.62
CA PRO A 95 4.89 -22.82 -5.79
C PRO A 95 6.23 -22.81 -5.04
N GLU A 96 7.22 -22.04 -5.47
CA GLU A 96 8.48 -21.84 -4.72
C GLU A 96 8.24 -21.12 -3.38
N ALA A 97 7.18 -20.32 -3.30
CA ALA A 97 6.81 -19.59 -2.11
C ALA A 97 5.91 -20.39 -1.16
N TYR A 98 5.46 -21.59 -1.52
CA TYR A 98 4.50 -22.35 -0.70
C TYR A 98 5.10 -22.72 0.66
N VAL A 99 4.24 -22.72 1.68
CA VAL A 99 4.57 -23.16 3.04
C VAL A 99 5.00 -24.62 3.03
N ASP A 100 4.18 -25.48 2.41
CA ASP A 100 4.45 -26.91 2.22
C ASP A 100 4.22 -27.25 0.75
N ARG A 101 5.29 -27.11 -0.04
CA ARG A 101 5.27 -27.43 -1.48
C ARG A 101 5.01 -28.91 -1.72
N ALA A 102 5.61 -29.80 -0.92
CA ALA A 102 5.47 -31.24 -1.09
C ALA A 102 4.04 -31.72 -0.78
N ALA A 103 3.36 -31.14 0.22
CA ALA A 103 1.94 -31.39 0.45
C ALA A 103 1.07 -30.95 -0.73
N THR A 104 1.22 -29.69 -1.16
CA THR A 104 0.29 -29.09 -2.12
C THR A 104 0.54 -29.55 -3.56
N VAL A 105 1.81 -29.54 -4.01
CA VAL A 105 2.16 -29.80 -5.42
C VAL A 105 2.40 -31.28 -5.68
N GLU A 106 3.19 -31.95 -4.85
CA GLU A 106 3.58 -33.34 -5.10
C GLU A 106 2.50 -34.33 -4.65
N ARG A 107 1.85 -34.06 -3.51
CA ARG A 107 0.81 -34.94 -2.93
C ARG A 107 -0.62 -34.49 -3.22
N GLY A 108 -0.82 -33.33 -3.84
CA GLY A 108 -2.15 -32.81 -4.19
C GLY A 108 -3.07 -32.56 -2.99
N LEU A 109 -2.50 -32.33 -1.79
CA LEU A 109 -3.29 -32.11 -0.59
C LEU A 109 -3.98 -30.74 -0.66
N VAL A 110 -5.29 -30.77 -0.41
CA VAL A 110 -6.14 -29.58 -0.40
C VAL A 110 -6.01 -28.85 0.94
N SER A 111 -6.01 -27.52 0.89
CA SER A 111 -5.93 -26.72 2.10
C SER A 111 -7.23 -26.86 2.90
N ALA A 112 -7.14 -27.10 4.20
CA ALA A 112 -8.23 -27.00 5.16
C ALA A 112 -7.71 -26.54 6.53
N PHE A 113 -8.56 -25.94 7.35
CA PHE A 113 -8.22 -25.51 8.70
C PHE A 113 -9.06 -26.31 9.70
N PRO A 114 -8.47 -27.33 10.35
CA PRO A 114 -9.15 -28.12 11.36
C PRO A 114 -9.23 -27.37 12.70
N PHE A 115 -10.32 -27.60 13.41
CA PHE A 115 -10.58 -27.09 14.76
C PHE A 115 -10.72 -28.29 15.70
N TYR A 116 -9.84 -28.38 16.68
CA TYR A 116 -9.82 -29.46 17.67
C TYR A 116 -10.38 -28.97 19.01
N ASP A 117 -11.06 -29.85 19.72
CA ASP A 117 -11.31 -29.66 21.14
C ASP A 117 -10.01 -29.86 21.92
N LEU A 118 -9.57 -28.86 22.68
CA LEU A 118 -8.29 -28.94 23.40
C LEU A 118 -8.38 -29.76 24.70
N SER A 119 -9.58 -30.04 25.20
CA SER A 119 -9.77 -30.87 26.38
C SER A 119 -9.75 -32.37 26.06
N THR A 120 -10.24 -32.75 24.87
CA THR A 120 -10.32 -34.15 24.42
C THR A 120 -9.33 -34.50 23.32
N GLY A 121 -8.84 -33.51 22.56
CA GLY A 121 -8.01 -33.70 21.37
C GLY A 121 -8.80 -34.07 20.11
N GLU A 122 -10.13 -34.17 20.18
CA GLU A 122 -10.97 -34.59 19.06
C GLU A 122 -11.20 -33.48 18.02
N LEU A 123 -11.29 -33.85 16.74
CA LEU A 123 -11.65 -32.92 15.67
C LEU A 123 -13.13 -32.51 15.81
N LYS A 124 -13.40 -31.22 16.02
CA LYS A 124 -14.76 -30.67 16.09
C LYS A 124 -15.32 -30.23 14.75
N ALA A 125 -14.47 -29.59 13.94
CA ALA A 125 -14.87 -29.05 12.64
C ALA A 125 -13.66 -28.82 11.75
N SER A 126 -13.89 -28.57 10.48
CA SER A 126 -12.88 -28.07 9.55
C SER A 126 -13.51 -27.10 8.56
N THR A 127 -12.75 -26.11 8.10
CA THR A 127 -13.18 -25.33 6.93
C THR A 127 -13.30 -26.24 5.70
N PRO A 128 -14.14 -25.88 4.70
CA PRO A 128 -14.16 -26.58 3.43
C PRO A 128 -12.77 -26.70 2.83
N ALA A 129 -12.49 -27.87 2.26
CA ALA A 129 -11.32 -28.09 1.44
C ALA A 129 -11.34 -27.09 0.29
N ALA A 130 -10.21 -26.42 0.07
CA ALA A 130 -10.04 -25.55 -1.09
C ALA A 130 -8.85 -26.04 -1.91
N PRO A 131 -9.02 -26.20 -3.23
CA PRO A 131 -7.94 -26.52 -4.13
C PRO A 131 -6.93 -25.37 -4.23
N GLU A 132 -5.75 -25.68 -4.77
CA GLU A 132 -4.65 -24.73 -5.00
C GLU A 132 -5.04 -23.57 -5.95
N SER A 133 -6.02 -23.78 -6.82
CA SER A 133 -6.61 -22.73 -7.65
C SER A 133 -7.35 -21.67 -6.82
N GLU A 134 -7.92 -22.03 -5.68
CA GLU A 134 -8.75 -21.17 -4.83
C GLU A 134 -7.99 -20.63 -3.62
N ARG A 135 -7.17 -21.47 -2.96
CA ARG A 135 -6.46 -21.11 -1.73
C ARG A 135 -5.04 -21.66 -1.72
N ILE A 136 -4.07 -20.77 -1.44
CA ILE A 136 -2.68 -21.15 -1.21
C ILE A 136 -2.16 -20.57 0.10
N ARG A 137 -1.21 -21.27 0.72
CA ARG A 137 -0.44 -20.76 1.86
C ARG A 137 1.01 -20.57 1.44
N VAL A 138 1.48 -19.35 1.54
CA VAL A 138 2.84 -18.96 1.16
C VAL A 138 3.63 -18.53 2.38
N ASN A 139 4.92 -18.84 2.38
CA ASN A 139 5.85 -18.20 3.29
C ASN A 139 6.05 -16.75 2.83
N ARG A 140 5.85 -15.79 3.73
CA ARG A 140 5.86 -14.36 3.41
C ARG A 140 7.20 -13.92 2.83
N ASP A 141 8.30 -14.41 3.38
CA ASP A 141 9.65 -14.04 2.99
C ASP A 141 10.05 -14.67 1.65
N ARG A 142 9.68 -15.94 1.42
CA ARG A 142 9.82 -16.58 0.10
C ARG A 142 9.00 -15.87 -0.97
N LEU A 143 7.76 -15.48 -0.67
CA LEU A 143 6.94 -14.70 -1.61
C LEU A 143 7.59 -13.34 -1.91
N ARG A 144 8.08 -12.62 -0.89
CA ARG A 144 8.77 -11.34 -1.08
C ARG A 144 9.98 -11.49 -2.01
N ARG A 145 10.83 -12.49 -1.76
CA ARG A 145 11.98 -12.78 -2.63
C ARG A 145 11.56 -13.13 -4.05
N LEU A 146 10.55 -13.98 -4.22
CA LEU A 146 10.03 -14.32 -5.54
C LEU A 146 9.54 -13.07 -6.30
N LEU A 147 8.75 -12.22 -5.65
CA LEU A 147 8.24 -10.97 -6.23
C LEU A 147 9.36 -9.95 -6.50
N GLY A 148 10.50 -10.04 -5.83
CA GLY A 148 11.70 -9.24 -6.11
C GLY A 148 12.52 -9.70 -7.31
N THR A 149 12.17 -10.83 -7.94
CA THR A 149 12.91 -11.33 -9.12
C THR A 149 12.88 -10.31 -10.25
N ASP A 150 14.06 -9.94 -10.76
CA ASP A 150 14.28 -8.96 -11.84
C ASP A 150 13.66 -7.58 -11.55
N ILE A 151 13.68 -7.17 -10.27
CA ILE A 151 13.31 -5.82 -9.82
C ILE A 151 14.54 -5.17 -9.19
N ASP A 152 14.95 -4.01 -9.71
CA ASP A 152 16.03 -3.23 -9.13
C ASP A 152 15.54 -2.45 -7.90
N ILE A 153 15.86 -2.96 -6.71
CA ILE A 153 15.39 -2.41 -5.44
C ILE A 153 16.46 -1.52 -4.83
N GLN A 154 16.16 -0.23 -4.75
CA GLN A 154 17.07 0.78 -4.25
C GLN A 154 17.03 0.82 -2.73
N VAL A 155 18.04 0.22 -2.10
CA VAL A 155 18.27 0.29 -0.65
C VAL A 155 19.26 1.42 -0.34
N LYS A 156 18.83 2.46 0.36
CA LYS A 156 19.74 3.47 0.92
C LYS A 156 19.34 3.77 2.36
N GLY A 157 20.32 3.81 3.26
CA GLY A 157 20.19 4.04 4.71
C GLY A 157 19.61 5.39 5.14
N HIS A 158 18.95 6.11 4.24
CA HIS A 158 18.21 7.32 4.53
C HIS A 158 16.74 6.99 4.32
N ALA A 159 16.03 6.71 5.42
CA ALA A 159 14.58 6.70 5.41
C ALA A 159 14.10 7.95 4.64
N ILE A 160 13.26 7.78 3.62
CA ILE A 160 12.60 8.89 2.95
C ILE A 160 11.71 9.54 4.01
N ARG A 161 12.25 10.55 4.71
CA ARG A 161 11.48 11.48 5.51
C ARG A 161 10.60 12.22 4.51
N SER A 162 9.31 12.39 4.84
CA SER A 162 8.30 12.99 3.97
C SER A 162 8.89 14.12 3.12
N PRO A 163 8.58 14.20 1.80
CA PRO A 163 8.87 15.43 1.08
C PRO A 163 8.14 16.53 1.83
N LEU A 164 8.88 17.47 2.39
CA LEU A 164 8.33 18.67 3.00
C LEU A 164 7.41 19.28 1.94
N LEU A 165 6.10 19.23 2.15
CA LEU A 165 5.19 20.08 1.40
C LEU A 165 5.75 21.50 1.49
N PRO A 166 5.94 22.22 0.37
CA PRO A 166 6.33 23.61 0.44
C PRO A 166 5.30 24.31 1.35
N PRO A 167 5.74 25.18 2.28
CA PRO A 167 4.81 25.89 3.13
C PRO A 167 3.77 26.60 2.25
N PRO A 168 2.51 26.67 2.68
CA PRO A 168 1.48 27.36 1.91
C PRO A 168 1.96 28.78 1.59
N PRO A 169 1.66 29.32 0.39
CA PRO A 169 2.03 30.68 0.04
C PRO A 169 1.51 31.64 1.11
N PRO A 170 2.26 32.70 1.45
CA PRO A 170 1.81 33.68 2.43
C PRO A 170 0.45 34.25 1.99
N PRO A 171 -0.48 34.53 2.93
CA PRO A 171 -1.74 35.15 2.59
C PRO A 171 -1.48 36.47 1.84
N PRO A 172 -2.33 36.84 0.86
CA PRO A 172 -2.18 38.09 0.15
C PRO A 172 -2.16 39.27 1.15
N PRO A 173 -1.38 40.32 0.90
CA PRO A 173 -1.32 41.46 1.79
C PRO A 173 -2.74 42.03 1.97
N PRO A 174 -3.14 42.38 3.20
CA PRO A 174 -4.46 42.94 3.43
C PRO A 174 -4.63 44.17 2.54
N HIS A 175 -5.73 44.21 1.79
CA HIS A 175 -6.12 45.41 1.08
C HIS A 175 -6.19 46.55 2.10
N SER A 176 -5.42 47.60 1.85
CA SER A 176 -5.43 48.83 2.64
C SER A 176 -6.79 49.52 2.48
N SER A 177 -7.79 49.04 3.21
CA SER A 177 -8.92 49.85 3.59
C SER A 177 -8.52 50.54 4.88
N ALA A 178 -8.09 51.80 4.73
CA ALA A 178 -8.01 52.72 5.83
C ALA A 178 -9.41 52.81 6.45
N ASP A 179 -9.57 52.24 7.64
CA ASP A 179 -10.61 52.68 8.55
C ASP A 179 -9.99 53.01 9.90
N ASN A 180 -10.42 54.16 10.38
CA ASN A 180 -9.76 55.06 11.28
C ASN A 180 -10.45 54.92 12.63
N GLY A 181 -9.79 54.35 13.64
CA GLY A 181 -10.29 54.50 15.00
C GLY A 181 -9.96 53.41 16.00
N GLN A 182 -9.14 53.81 16.96
CA GLN A 182 -9.03 53.28 18.33
C GLN A 182 -8.28 51.96 18.54
N ARG A 183 -7.03 52.16 18.93
CA ARG A 183 -6.17 51.24 19.67
C ARG A 183 -6.72 51.06 21.10
N LEU A 184 -7.16 49.85 21.45
CA LEU A 184 -7.27 49.43 22.84
C LEU A 184 -6.18 48.40 23.14
N SER A 185 -5.28 48.79 24.04
CA SER A 185 -4.25 47.94 24.61
C SER A 185 -4.87 46.86 25.50
N GLY A 186 -4.56 45.60 25.24
CA GLY A 186 -4.88 44.50 26.15
C GLY A 186 -4.10 43.28 25.72
N ASN A 187 -3.16 42.86 26.55
CA ASN A 187 -2.42 41.61 26.39
C ASN A 187 -3.14 40.56 27.26
N PRO A 188 -3.75 39.50 26.70
CA PRO A 188 -4.17 38.37 27.51
C PRO A 188 -3.23 37.20 27.26
N THR A 189 -2.37 36.96 28.25
CA THR A 189 -1.73 35.67 28.50
C THR A 189 -2.82 34.60 28.63
N LEU A 190 -2.87 33.65 27.70
CA LEU A 190 -3.77 32.49 27.79
C LEU A 190 -3.17 31.47 28.77
N SER A 191 -3.72 31.47 29.99
CA SER A 191 -3.59 30.39 30.97
C SER A 191 -4.39 29.18 30.48
N LEU A 192 -3.72 28.04 30.30
CA LEU A 192 -4.36 26.75 30.02
C LEU A 192 -4.99 26.22 31.31
N ALA A 193 -6.33 26.10 31.34
CA ALA A 193 -7.04 25.37 32.37
C ALA A 193 -7.11 23.87 32.00
N PRO A 194 -6.98 22.94 32.97
CA PRO A 194 -7.09 21.50 32.70
C PRO A 194 -8.54 21.09 32.44
N LEU A 195 -8.72 20.20 31.47
CA LEU A 195 -10.00 19.59 31.09
C LEU A 195 -10.35 18.46 32.07
N ASP A 196 -11.47 18.62 32.79
CA ASP A 196 -12.08 17.57 33.60
C ASP A 196 -12.81 16.57 32.67
N ILE A 197 -12.42 15.30 32.75
CA ILE A 197 -13.08 14.19 32.06
C ILE A 197 -13.77 13.34 33.13
N SER A 198 -15.08 13.50 33.26
CA SER A 198 -15.92 12.61 34.09
C SER A 198 -16.41 11.43 33.25
N VAL A 199 -16.10 10.22 33.70
CA VAL A 199 -16.59 8.96 33.11
C VAL A 199 -17.84 8.52 33.88
N PRO A 200 -19.00 8.32 33.23
CA PRO A 200 -20.18 7.80 33.92
C PRO A 200 -20.09 6.28 34.14
N LYS A 201 -20.62 5.83 35.28
CA LYS A 201 -20.76 4.43 35.68
C LYS A 201 -21.79 3.67 34.86
#